data_AF-A0A7W1PAP6-F1
#
_entry.id   AF-A0A7W1PAP6-F1
#
_cell.length_a   1.000
_cell.length_b   1.000
_cell.length_c   1.000
_cell.angle_alpha   90.00
_cell.angle_beta   90.00
_cell.angle_gamma   90.00
#
_symmetry.space_group_name_H-M   'P 1'
#
loop_
_entity.id
_entity.type
_entity.pdbx_description
1 polymer ?
#
loop_
_entity_poly.entity_id
_entity_poly.type
_entity_poly.pdbx_seq_one_letter_code
_entity_poly.pdbx_strand_id
1 'polypeptide(L)'
;MRGGPGVREISVRVEAVTPTLGGSTQARAIDEVDVFRASTVRGHLRFWWRALYAVPYPSASELYARESEIWGRAATNRGGRSAVDVRVEVEHVGRIEPSDIRLSDSKEGKATPGAYALWPARGETRTNTPTAPRLAPGTRFRLVLLA
;
A
#
# COMPACT_ATOMS: atom_id res chain seq x y z
N MET A 1 2.97 -25.81 32.11
CA MET A 1 3.38 -25.33 30.77
C MET A 1 2.27 -24.43 30.24
N ARG A 2 2.52 -23.13 30.04
CA ARG A 2 1.54 -22.20 29.46
C ARG A 2 1.61 -22.34 27.94
N GLY A 3 0.63 -23.04 27.34
CA GLY A 3 0.43 -22.98 25.90
C GLY A 3 0.03 -21.56 25.53
N GLY A 4 0.87 -20.87 24.75
CA GLY A 4 0.50 -19.58 24.18
C GLY A 4 -0.76 -19.72 23.32
N PRO A 5 -1.52 -18.63 23.09
CA PRO A 5 -2.67 -18.68 22.19
C PRO A 5 -2.25 -19.29 20.85
N GLY A 6 -3.11 -20.16 20.30
CA GLY A 6 -2.86 -20.81 19.02
C GLY A 6 -2.81 -19.76 17.92
N VAL A 7 -1.60 -19.35 17.54
CA VAL A 7 -1.36 -18.39 16.46
C VAL A 7 -1.85 -19.02 15.17
N ARG A 8 -2.77 -18.35 14.48
CA ARG A 8 -3.21 -18.71 13.13
C ARG A 8 -2.44 -17.86 12.13
N GLU A 9 -1.86 -18.53 11.15
CA GLU A 9 -1.21 -17.89 10.02
C GLU A 9 -2.09 -17.98 8.78
N ILE A 10 -2.24 -16.84 8.10
CA ILE A 10 -2.84 -16.77 6.76
C ILE A 10 -1.81 -16.09 5.86
N SER A 11 -1.45 -16.73 4.75
CA SER A 11 -0.54 -16.17 3.77
C SER A 11 -1.14 -16.18 2.36
N VAL A 12 -0.93 -15.10 1.62
CA VAL A 12 -1.36 -14.96 0.23
C VAL A 12 -0.27 -14.30 -0.60
N ARG A 13 -0.12 -14.72 -1.85
CA ARG A 13 0.75 -14.05 -2.83
C ARG A 13 -0.04 -13.00 -3.58
N VAL A 14 0.53 -11.82 -3.70
CA VAL A 14 -0.09 -10.65 -4.34
C VAL A 14 0.86 -10.11 -5.40
N GLU A 15 0.30 -9.73 -6.55
CA GLU A 15 1.01 -9.09 -7.65
C GLU A 15 0.38 -7.74 -7.99
N ALA A 16 1.21 -6.71 -8.13
CA ALA A 16 0.76 -5.40 -8.60
C ALA A 16 0.58 -5.43 -10.12
N VAL A 17 -0.67 -5.35 -10.58
CA VAL A 17 -1.03 -5.39 -12.02
C VAL A 17 -0.98 -4.01 -12.69
N THR A 18 -0.86 -2.94 -11.92
CA THR A 18 -0.75 -1.56 -12.41
C THR A 18 0.60 -0.95 -12.02
N PRO A 19 1.05 0.10 -12.74
CA PRO A 19 2.23 0.82 -12.32
C PRO A 19 2.03 1.43 -10.93
N THR A 20 2.99 1.28 -10.03
CA THR A 20 2.92 1.85 -8.68
C THR A 20 3.82 3.07 -8.58
N LEU A 21 3.25 4.17 -8.06
CA LEU A 21 3.95 5.43 -7.84
C LEU A 21 4.19 5.64 -6.34
N GLY A 22 5.36 6.17 -5.99
CA GLY A 22 5.69 6.51 -4.62
C GLY A 22 6.04 5.29 -3.78
N GLY A 23 5.54 5.26 -2.54
CA GLY A 23 5.85 4.21 -1.56
C GLY A 23 6.99 4.55 -0.61
N SER A 24 7.74 5.62 -0.88
CA SER A 24 8.80 6.11 0.00
C SER A 24 8.33 7.19 0.98
N THR A 25 9.22 7.58 1.89
CA THR A 25 9.04 8.75 2.77
C THR A 25 9.11 10.08 2.02
N GLN A 26 9.71 10.09 0.82
CA GLN A 26 9.82 11.27 -0.02
C GLN A 26 8.76 11.25 -1.11
N ALA A 27 8.03 12.35 -1.26
CA ALA A 27 7.09 12.50 -2.35
C ALA A 27 7.80 12.30 -3.69
N ARG A 28 7.15 11.59 -4.62
CA ARG A 28 7.67 11.32 -5.97
C ARG A 28 8.94 10.43 -6.03
N ALA A 29 9.31 9.75 -4.94
CA ALA A 29 10.40 8.77 -4.93
C ALA A 29 9.91 7.36 -4.63
N ILE A 30 10.59 6.36 -5.21
CA ILE A 30 10.38 4.93 -4.95
C ILE A 30 11.24 4.53 -3.75
N ASP A 31 10.68 3.69 -2.89
CA ASP A 31 11.46 2.99 -1.88
C ASP A 31 11.91 1.65 -2.45
N GLU A 32 13.23 1.47 -2.64
CA GLU A 32 13.78 0.23 -3.19
C GLU A 32 13.90 -0.87 -2.13
N VAL A 33 13.82 -0.51 -0.84
CA VAL A 33 13.93 -1.45 0.28
C VAL A 33 12.54 -1.91 0.69
N ASP A 34 11.68 -0.97 1.06
CA ASP A 34 10.30 -1.23 1.51
C ASP A 34 9.28 -0.83 0.43
N VAL A 35 9.38 -1.47 -0.73
CA VAL A 35 8.51 -1.21 -1.90
C VAL A 35 7.02 -1.21 -1.52
N PHE A 36 6.61 -2.17 -0.70
CA PHE A 36 5.28 -2.21 -0.08
C PHE A 36 5.39 -2.31 1.44
N ARG A 37 5.26 -1.16 2.09
CA ARG A 37 5.32 -1.07 3.56
C ARG A 37 4.17 -1.85 4.22
N ALA A 38 4.51 -2.69 5.18
CA ALA A 38 3.52 -3.42 5.98
C ALA A 38 2.50 -2.49 6.68
N SER A 39 2.93 -1.30 7.10
CA SER A 39 2.06 -0.28 7.69
C SER A 39 1.00 0.24 6.70
N THR A 40 1.36 0.43 5.44
CA THR A 40 0.42 0.85 4.38
C THR A 40 -0.57 -0.26 4.06
N VAL A 41 -0.10 -1.51 3.91
CA VAL A 41 -0.97 -2.67 3.67
C VAL A 41 -1.95 -2.84 4.83
N ARG A 42 -1.46 -2.72 6.07
CA ARG A 42 -2.31 -2.70 7.27
C ARG A 42 -3.37 -1.60 7.22
N GLY A 43 -3.02 -0.40 6.76
CA GLY A 43 -3.96 0.70 6.56
C GLY A 43 -5.07 0.36 5.56
N HIS A 44 -4.73 -0.26 4.42
CA HIS A 44 -5.70 -0.71 3.43
C HIS A 44 -6.62 -1.82 3.99
N LEU A 45 -6.07 -2.81 4.68
CA LEU A 45 -6.86 -3.88 5.30
C LEU A 45 -7.81 -3.32 6.35
N ARG A 46 -7.34 -2.39 7.18
CA ARG A 46 -8.16 -1.68 8.17
C ARG A 46 -9.27 -0.85 7.51
N PHE A 47 -8.98 -0.17 6.39
CA PHE A 47 -9.99 0.54 5.59
C PHE A 47 -11.07 -0.41 5.06
N TRP A 48 -10.68 -1.52 4.42
CA TRP A 48 -11.63 -2.49 3.87
C TRP A 48 -12.43 -3.19 4.95
N TRP A 49 -11.82 -3.46 6.10
CA TRP A 49 -12.54 -3.96 7.26
C TRP A 49 -13.65 -2.99 7.68
N ARG A 50 -13.37 -1.68 7.79
CA ARG A 50 -14.44 -0.70 8.07
C ARG A 50 -15.52 -0.72 7.00
N ALA A 51 -15.16 -0.74 5.72
CA ALA A 51 -16.12 -0.72 4.62
C ALA A 51 -17.04 -1.94 4.62
N LEU A 52 -16.52 -3.13 4.95
CA LEU A 52 -17.27 -4.37 4.97
C LEU A 52 -18.10 -4.56 6.25
N TYR A 53 -17.57 -4.11 7.39
CA TYR A 53 -18.17 -4.35 8.70
C TYR A 53 -18.86 -3.12 9.28
N ALA A 54 -19.05 -2.02 8.55
CA ALA A 54 -19.73 -0.84 9.10
C ALA A 54 -21.21 -1.08 9.46
N VAL A 55 -21.95 -1.84 8.63
CA VAL A 55 -23.41 -1.98 8.72
C VAL A 55 -23.92 -2.48 10.07
N PRO A 56 -23.29 -3.48 10.73
CA PRO A 56 -23.75 -3.96 12.03
C PRO A 56 -23.52 -2.99 13.20
N TYR A 57 -22.72 -1.91 13.03
CA TYR A 57 -22.43 -0.99 14.12
C TYR A 57 -23.30 0.27 14.02
N PRO A 58 -24.09 0.59 15.05
CA PRO A 58 -25.03 1.72 15.04
C PRO A 58 -24.33 3.09 15.07
N SER A 59 -23.03 3.15 15.41
CA SER A 59 -22.28 4.40 15.44
C SER A 59 -20.82 4.24 15.02
N ALA A 60 -20.21 5.34 14.54
CA ALA A 60 -18.79 5.39 14.22
C ALA A 60 -17.89 5.11 15.44
N SER A 61 -18.36 5.45 16.65
CA SER A 61 -17.65 5.19 17.91
C SER A 61 -17.53 3.68 18.18
N GLU A 62 -18.63 2.94 18.00
CA GLU A 62 -18.65 1.48 18.20
C GLU A 62 -17.81 0.75 17.14
N LEU A 63 -17.92 1.16 15.87
CA LEU A 63 -17.07 0.65 14.81
C LEU A 63 -15.59 0.86 15.12
N TYR A 64 -15.22 2.07 15.56
CA TYR A 64 -13.85 2.41 15.92
C TYR A 64 -13.35 1.64 17.15
N ALA A 65 -14.20 1.39 18.15
CA ALA A 65 -13.86 0.57 19.31
C ALA A 65 -13.50 -0.84 18.86
N ARG A 66 -14.34 -1.46 18.03
CA ARG A 66 -14.09 -2.81 17.51
C ARG A 66 -12.87 -2.87 16.59
N GLU A 67 -12.72 -1.88 15.72
CA GLU A 67 -11.56 -1.74 14.86
C GLU A 67 -10.26 -1.66 15.68
N SER A 68 -10.29 -0.94 16.81
CA SER A 68 -9.16 -0.78 17.71
C SER A 68 -8.80 -2.07 18.46
N GLU A 69 -9.77 -2.95 18.73
CA GLU A 69 -9.49 -4.27 19.32
C GLU A 69 -8.72 -5.17 18.35
N ILE A 70 -9.04 -5.11 17.06
CA ILE A 70 -8.39 -5.91 16.02
C ILE A 70 -7.04 -5.30 15.66
N TRP A 71 -7.06 -4.04 15.21
CA TRP A 71 -5.92 -3.34 14.61
C TRP A 71 -5.11 -2.53 15.61
N GLY A 72 -5.42 -2.61 16.90
CA GLY A 72 -4.76 -1.79 17.92
C GLY A 72 -5.06 -0.29 17.75
N ARG A 73 -4.60 0.49 18.73
CA ARG A 73 -4.66 1.95 18.72
C ARG A 73 -3.44 2.53 19.41
N ALA A 74 -3.09 3.77 19.06
CA ALA A 74 -2.00 4.50 19.71
C ALA A 74 -2.20 4.53 21.24
N ALA A 75 -1.10 4.45 21.98
CA ALA A 75 -1.10 4.40 23.43
C ALA A 75 -1.58 5.74 24.03
N THR A 76 -2.88 5.83 24.30
CA THR A 76 -3.38 6.59 25.45
C THR A 76 -3.50 5.64 26.65
N ASN A 77 -3.93 6.09 27.82
CA ASN A 77 -4.12 5.26 29.03
C ASN A 77 -5.02 4.01 28.83
N ARG A 78 -5.58 3.79 27.63
CA ARG A 78 -6.35 2.60 27.19
C ARG A 78 -5.85 2.04 25.83
N GLY A 79 -4.55 2.17 25.53
CA GLY A 79 -3.94 1.61 24.33
C GLY A 79 -3.91 0.08 24.35
N GLY A 80 -4.25 -0.56 23.24
CA GLY A 80 -4.23 -2.02 23.08
C GLY A 80 -3.28 -2.45 21.97
N ARG A 81 -2.46 -3.48 22.24
CA ARG A 81 -1.68 -4.18 21.20
C ARG A 81 -2.66 -4.77 20.19
N SER A 82 -2.30 -4.71 18.91
CA SER A 82 -3.12 -5.34 17.87
C SER A 82 -3.19 -6.85 18.07
N ALA A 83 -4.36 -7.42 17.80
CA ALA A 83 -4.56 -8.85 17.68
C ALA A 83 -3.95 -9.43 16.40
N VAL A 84 -3.54 -8.60 15.43
CA VAL A 84 -3.03 -9.04 14.11
C VAL A 84 -1.67 -8.43 13.82
N ASP A 85 -0.67 -9.27 13.57
CA ASP A 85 0.62 -8.90 12.98
C ASP A 85 0.55 -9.01 11.45
N VAL A 86 1.04 -7.99 10.75
CA VAL A 86 1.01 -7.90 9.28
C VAL A 86 2.44 -7.85 8.78
N ARG A 87 2.82 -8.82 7.95
CA ARG A 87 4.15 -8.88 7.33
C ARG A 87 4.02 -8.87 5.82
N VAL A 88 4.95 -8.17 5.19
CA VAL A 88 5.10 -8.12 3.75
C VAL A 88 6.50 -8.64 3.43
N GLU A 89 6.55 -9.72 2.65
CA GLU A 89 7.80 -10.29 2.18
C GLU A 89 7.87 -10.12 0.67
N VAL A 90 8.70 -9.18 0.21
CA VAL A 90 8.85 -8.89 -1.22
C VAL A 90 9.55 -10.07 -1.90
N GLU A 91 8.89 -10.68 -2.88
CA GLU A 91 9.42 -11.81 -3.64
C GLU A 91 10.06 -11.34 -4.96
N HIS A 92 9.54 -10.28 -5.56
CA HIS A 92 10.04 -9.70 -6.80
C HIS A 92 9.71 -8.21 -6.89
N VAL A 93 10.69 -7.40 -7.29
CA VAL A 93 10.51 -5.96 -7.54
C VAL A 93 10.39 -5.72 -9.04
N GLY A 94 9.31 -5.06 -9.45
CA GLY A 94 9.10 -4.68 -10.84
C GLY A 94 10.17 -3.71 -11.34
N ARG A 95 10.34 -3.62 -12.66
CA ARG A 95 11.31 -2.69 -13.27
C ARG A 95 10.95 -1.25 -12.94
N ILE A 96 11.95 -0.43 -12.58
CA ILE A 96 11.79 1.01 -12.45
C ILE A 96 11.70 1.65 -13.85
N GLU A 97 10.65 2.42 -14.10
CA GLU A 97 10.46 3.23 -15.30
C GLU A 97 10.70 4.70 -15.00
N PRO A 98 11.85 5.27 -15.40
CA PRO A 98 12.17 6.67 -15.17
C PRO A 98 11.66 7.61 -16.28
N SER A 99 11.09 7.04 -17.35
CA SER A 99 10.67 7.81 -18.53
C SER A 99 9.48 8.72 -18.23
N ASP A 100 9.44 9.90 -18.85
CA ASP A 100 8.31 10.82 -18.69
C ASP A 100 7.00 10.28 -19.29
N ILE A 101 5.89 10.89 -18.88
CA ILE A 101 4.54 10.49 -19.28
C ILE A 101 4.14 11.18 -20.59
N ARG A 102 3.94 10.38 -21.64
CA ARG A 102 3.53 10.86 -22.97
C ARG A 102 2.02 10.81 -23.11
N LEU A 103 1.40 11.97 -23.30
CA LEU A 103 -0.07 12.10 -23.40
C LEU A 103 -0.65 11.66 -24.74
N SER A 104 0.16 11.74 -25.79
CA SER A 104 -0.23 11.41 -27.16
C SER A 104 0.94 10.79 -27.92
N ASP A 105 0.63 10.13 -29.02
CA ASP A 105 1.62 9.64 -29.96
C ASP A 105 2.40 10.83 -30.58
N SER A 106 3.70 10.65 -30.76
CA SER A 106 4.57 11.61 -31.46
C SER A 106 5.61 10.86 -32.32
N LYS A 107 6.42 11.62 -33.06
CA LYS A 107 7.58 11.06 -33.80
C LYS A 107 8.60 10.40 -32.88
N GLU A 108 8.63 10.80 -31.60
CA GLU A 108 9.55 10.28 -30.58
C GLU A 108 9.02 9.03 -29.87
N GLY A 109 7.77 8.64 -30.19
CA GLY A 109 7.17 7.34 -29.87
C GLY A 109 5.72 7.43 -29.39
N LYS A 110 5.21 6.30 -28.89
CA LYS A 110 3.80 6.15 -28.52
C LYS A 110 3.44 6.82 -27.19
N ALA A 111 2.16 7.14 -27.03
CA ALA A 111 1.57 7.57 -25.77
C ALA A 111 1.80 6.51 -24.67
N THR A 112 2.02 6.97 -23.45
CA THR A 112 2.15 6.09 -22.28
C THR A 112 0.78 5.46 -21.99
N PRO A 113 0.66 4.13 -21.90
CA PRO A 113 -0.59 3.50 -21.48
C PRO A 113 -1.05 4.04 -20.12
N GLY A 114 -2.31 4.49 -20.05
CA GLY A 114 -2.85 5.10 -18.84
C GLY A 114 -2.27 6.48 -18.48
N ALA A 115 -1.70 7.22 -19.46
CA ALA A 115 -1.04 8.51 -19.24
C ALA A 115 -1.80 9.49 -18.34
N TYR A 116 -3.12 9.56 -18.47
CA TYR A 116 -3.93 10.45 -17.64
C TYR A 116 -3.92 10.06 -16.15
N ALA A 117 -4.02 8.76 -15.84
CA ALA A 117 -3.90 8.26 -14.47
C ALA A 117 -2.48 8.43 -13.92
N LEU A 118 -1.47 8.37 -14.81
CA LEU A 118 -0.06 8.56 -14.47
C LEU A 118 0.38 10.03 -14.46
N TRP A 119 -0.53 10.99 -14.70
CA TRP A 119 -0.23 12.41 -14.70
C TRP A 119 0.59 12.88 -13.48
N PRO A 120 0.33 12.42 -12.24
CA PRO A 120 1.12 12.82 -11.10
C PRO A 120 2.62 12.48 -11.21
N ALA A 121 3.02 11.49 -12.02
CA ALA A 121 4.44 11.16 -12.25
C ALA A 121 5.10 12.02 -13.32
N ARG A 122 4.34 12.79 -14.11
CA ARG A 122 4.89 13.61 -15.20
C ARG A 122 5.82 14.70 -14.66
N GLY A 123 6.87 15.02 -15.42
CA GLY A 123 7.70 16.19 -15.18
C GLY A 123 6.97 17.50 -15.54
N GLU A 124 7.30 18.59 -14.85
CA GLU A 124 6.77 19.93 -15.14
C GLU A 124 7.88 20.96 -15.26
N THR A 125 8.03 21.54 -16.45
CA THR A 125 9.06 22.54 -16.76
C THR A 125 8.86 23.83 -15.99
N ARG A 126 7.61 24.31 -15.83
CA ARG A 126 7.30 25.59 -15.19
C ARG A 126 7.79 25.66 -13.74
N THR A 127 7.72 24.54 -13.02
CA THR A 127 8.16 24.41 -11.61
C THR A 127 9.47 23.65 -11.48
N ASN A 128 10.16 23.36 -12.60
CA ASN A 128 11.36 22.54 -12.65
C ASN A 128 11.22 21.21 -11.88
N THR A 129 10.04 20.59 -11.94
CA THR A 129 9.74 19.34 -11.23
C THR A 129 10.12 18.16 -12.12
N PRO A 130 11.07 17.30 -11.71
CA PRO A 130 11.48 16.16 -12.53
C PRO A 130 10.38 15.10 -12.61
N THR A 131 10.40 14.28 -13.65
CA THR A 131 9.58 13.07 -13.76
C THR A 131 9.80 12.19 -12.53
N ALA A 132 8.70 11.72 -11.93
CA ALA A 132 8.77 10.75 -10.85
C ALA A 132 8.96 9.34 -11.44
N PRO A 133 9.95 8.57 -10.98
CA PRO A 133 10.07 7.18 -11.37
C PRO A 133 8.85 6.39 -10.84
N ARG A 134 8.46 5.37 -11.59
CA ARG A 134 7.38 4.43 -11.22
C ARG A 134 7.88 3.00 -11.31
N LEU A 135 7.31 2.08 -10.54
CA LEU A 135 7.51 0.66 -10.78
C LEU A 135 6.53 0.19 -11.85
N ALA A 136 7.01 -0.54 -12.85
CA ALA A 136 6.17 -1.24 -13.79
C ALA A 136 5.33 -2.31 -13.06
N PRO A 137 4.19 -2.73 -13.66
CA PRO A 137 3.47 -3.92 -13.19
C PRO A 137 4.38 -5.13 -13.01
N GLY A 138 4.05 -5.99 -12.07
CA GLY A 138 4.72 -7.26 -11.82
C GLY A 138 5.46 -7.36 -10.48
N THR A 139 5.50 -6.29 -9.66
CA THR A 139 6.01 -6.40 -8.28
C THR A 139 5.17 -7.43 -7.51
N ARG A 140 5.82 -8.43 -6.90
CA ARG A 140 5.18 -9.52 -6.16
C ARG A 140 5.65 -9.56 -4.72
N PHE A 141 4.73 -9.84 -3.82
CA PHE A 141 5.02 -10.02 -2.40
C PHE A 141 4.10 -11.06 -1.78
N ARG A 142 4.60 -11.72 -0.73
CA ARG A 142 3.79 -12.55 0.16
C ARG A 142 3.29 -11.68 1.32
N LEU A 143 1.97 -11.60 1.45
CA LEU A 143 1.30 -10.99 2.60
C LEU A 143 1.04 -12.09 3.63
N VAL A 144 1.54 -11.90 4.85
CA VAL A 144 1.35 -12.84 5.96
C VAL A 144 0.62 -12.12 7.09
N LEU A 145 -0.46 -12.73 7.59
CA LEU A 145 -1.23 -12.29 8.74
C LEU A 145 -1.09 -13.32 9.85
N LEU A 146 -0.69 -12.88 11.04
CA LEU A 146 -0.64 -13.71 12.25
C LEU A 146 -1.66 -13.18 13.26
N ALA A 147 -2.59 -14.04 13.70
CA ALA A 147 -3.68 -13.68 14.62
C ALA A 147 -3.85 -14.71 15.75
#